data_AF-B0SZX5-F1
#
_entry.id   AF-B0SZX5-F1
#
_cell.length_a   1.000
_cell.length_b   1.000
_cell.length_c   1.000
_cell.angle_alpha   90.00
_cell.angle_beta   90.00
_cell.angle_gamma   90.00
#
_symmetry.space_group_name_H-M   'P 1'
#
loop_
_entity.id
_entity.type
_entity.pdbx_description
1 polymer ?
#
loop_
_entity_poly.entity_id
_entity_poly.type
_entity_poly.pdbx_seq_one_letter_code
_entity_poly.pdbx_strand_id
1 'polypeptide(L)'
;MNLYTLVLDFHGGTYITQFEAEAPTDAVAAWCRELEEEQLLGEASFPVAEGIMVDAIENHLVEVEGLHGAWCAAASVNGNLALLNVIITQRVD
;
A
#
# COMPACT_ATOMS: atom_id res chain seq x y z
N MET A 1 15.60 -7.30 6.46
CA MET A 1 14.48 -7.07 5.54
C MET A 1 13.37 -8.05 5.87
N ASN A 2 12.15 -7.54 5.98
CA ASN A 2 10.94 -8.32 6.13
C ASN A 2 10.19 -8.35 4.78
N LEU A 3 9.40 -9.40 4.56
CA LEU A 3 8.50 -9.46 3.40
C LEU A 3 7.17 -8.83 3.78
N TYR A 4 6.76 -7.78 3.07
CA TYR A 4 5.45 -7.16 3.23
C TYR A 4 4.55 -7.56 2.07
N THR A 5 3.31 -7.94 2.38
CA THR A 5 2.24 -8.13 1.42
C THR A 5 1.37 -6.90 1.42
N LEU A 6 1.19 -6.30 0.25
CA LEU A 6 0.36 -5.13 0.05
C LEU A 6 -0.91 -5.55 -0.69
N VAL A 7 -2.06 -5.24 -0.08
CA VAL A 7 -3.38 -5.55 -0.63
C VAL A 7 -4.12 -4.24 -0.84
N LEU A 8 -4.25 -3.84 -2.10
CA LEU A 8 -5.06 -2.68 -2.50
C LEU A 8 -6.46 -3.14 -2.88
N ASP A 9 -7.47 -2.56 -2.24
CA ASP A 9 -8.84 -2.55 -2.75
C ASP A 9 -9.13 -1.20 -3.39
N PHE A 10 -9.52 -1.22 -4.67
CA PHE A 10 -9.86 0.00 -5.41
C PHE A 10 -10.79 -0.31 -6.59
N HIS A 11 -11.87 0.48 -6.71
CA HIS A 11 -12.79 0.44 -7.87
C HIS A 11 -13.30 -0.99 -8.21
N GLY A 12 -13.60 -1.79 -7.18
CA GLY A 12 -14.09 -3.15 -7.32
C GLY A 12 -13.04 -4.20 -7.70
N GLY A 13 -11.77 -3.82 -7.83
CA GLY A 13 -10.63 -4.72 -7.97
C GLY A 13 -9.85 -4.88 -6.66
N THR A 14 -9.18 -6.02 -6.54
CA THR A 14 -8.22 -6.30 -5.48
C THR A 14 -6.87 -6.63 -6.12
N TYR A 15 -5.81 -5.96 -5.69
CA TYR A 15 -4.46 -6.07 -6.23
C TYR A 15 -3.51 -6.47 -5.11
N ILE A 16 -2.72 -7.51 -5.32
CA ILE A 16 -1.84 -8.08 -4.30
C ILE A 16 -0.42 -8.14 -4.86
N THR A 17 0.51 -7.50 -4.17
CA THR A 17 1.94 -7.52 -4.49
C THR A 17 2.75 -7.70 -3.22
N GLN A 18 4.03 -8.04 -3.36
CA GLN A 18 4.93 -8.26 -2.22
C GLN A 18 6.27 -7.57 -2.42
N PHE A 19 6.78 -6.98 -1.35
CA PHE A 19 8.05 -6.27 -1.34
C PHE A 19 8.89 -6.66 -0.13
N GLU A 20 10.18 -6.89 -0.34
CA GLU A 20 11.13 -6.97 0.76
C GLU A 20 11.57 -5.55 1.13
N ALA A 21 11.43 -5.19 2.41
CA ALA A 21 11.78 -3.85 2.88
C ALA A 21 12.23 -3.86 4.35
N GLU A 22 12.83 -2.76 4.83
CA GLU A 22 13.22 -2.63 6.23
C GLU A 22 12.02 -2.18 7.08
N ALA A 23 11.28 -1.16 6.64
CA ALA A 23 10.08 -0.66 7.28
C ALA A 23 8.83 -0.83 6.39
N PRO A 24 7.61 -0.82 6.98
CA PRO A 24 6.37 -0.86 6.20
C PRO A 24 6.22 0.35 5.26
N THR A 25 6.70 1.54 5.67
CA THR A 25 6.70 2.74 4.82
C THR A 25 7.61 2.60 3.61
N ASP A 26 8.72 1.87 3.73
CA ASP A 26 9.62 1.59 2.60
C ASP A 26 8.93 0.65 1.59
N ALA A 27 8.17 -0.33 2.08
CA ALA A 27 7.37 -1.21 1.23
C ALA A 27 6.26 -0.44 0.50
N VAL A 28 5.59 0.50 1.17
CA VAL A 28 4.61 1.40 0.54
C VAL A 28 5.27 2.28 -0.53
N ALA A 29 6.43 2.87 -0.26
CA ALA A 29 7.14 3.70 -1.23
C ALA A 29 7.56 2.91 -2.48
N ALA A 30 8.02 1.66 -2.29
CA ALA A 30 8.35 0.76 -3.40
C ALA A 30 7.10 0.39 -4.22
N TRP A 31 5.99 0.10 -3.55
CA TRP A 31 4.71 -0.19 -4.20
C TRP A 31 4.16 0.99 -4.99
N CYS A 32 4.17 2.20 -4.42
CA CYS A 32 3.72 3.41 -5.12
C CYS A 32 4.53 3.66 -6.39
N ARG A 33 5.85 3.44 -6.34
CA ARG A 33 6.72 3.53 -7.53
C ARG A 33 6.33 2.50 -8.60
N GLU A 34 6.16 1.23 -8.24
CA GLU A 34 5.74 0.19 -9.18
C GLU A 34 4.37 0.51 -9.78
N LEU A 35 3.43 0.97 -8.96
CA LEU A 35 2.10 1.37 -9.41
C LEU A 35 2.17 2.48 -10.46
N GLU A 36 2.99 3.50 -10.26
CA GLU A 36 3.21 4.60 -11.21
C GLU A 36 3.90 4.14 -12.50
N GLU A 37 4.98 3.36 -12.37
CA GLU A 37 5.80 2.90 -13.50
C GLU A 37 5.04 1.95 -14.43
N GLU A 38 4.32 0.99 -13.84
CA GLU A 38 3.59 -0.04 -14.59
C GLU A 38 2.14 0.35 -14.92
N GLN A 39 1.68 1.49 -14.40
CA GLN A 39 0.31 1.99 -14.59
C GLN A 39 -0.77 0.93 -14.32
N LEU A 40 -0.64 0.17 -13.24
CA LEU A 40 -1.50 -1.01 -12.95
C LEU A 40 -2.99 -0.67 -12.82
N LEU A 41 -3.34 0.59 -12.56
CA LEU A 41 -4.71 1.11 -12.46
C LEU A 41 -5.07 2.07 -13.61
N GLY A 42 -4.26 2.11 -14.68
CA GLY A 42 -4.40 3.08 -15.76
C GLY A 42 -4.20 4.51 -15.28
N GLU A 43 -5.09 5.43 -15.68
CA GLU A 43 -5.03 6.86 -15.33
C GLU A 43 -5.10 7.11 -13.81
N ALA A 44 -5.64 6.17 -13.03
CA ALA A 44 -5.74 6.30 -11.57
C ALA A 44 -4.43 5.97 -10.84
N SER A 45 -3.42 5.41 -11.52
CA SER A 45 -2.20 4.90 -10.86
C SER A 45 -1.45 5.99 -10.12
N PHE A 46 -1.20 7.12 -10.78
CA PHE A 46 -0.52 8.27 -10.18
C PHE A 46 -1.29 8.89 -9.00
N PRO A 47 -2.58 9.30 -9.13
CA PRO A 47 -3.29 9.91 -8.01
C PRO A 47 -3.53 8.94 -6.83
N VAL A 48 -3.61 7.63 -7.08
CA VAL A 48 -3.67 6.62 -6.00
C VAL A 48 -2.32 6.56 -5.28
N ALA A 49 -1.21 6.44 -6.01
CA ALA A 49 0.12 6.41 -5.43
C ALA A 49 0.42 7.68 -4.61
N GLU A 50 0.16 8.88 -5.16
CA GLU A 50 0.35 10.16 -4.48
C GLU A 50 -0.47 10.23 -3.18
N GLY A 51 -1.76 9.91 -3.23
CA GLY A 51 -2.63 9.95 -2.05
C GLY A 51 -2.21 8.97 -0.96
N ILE A 52 -1.81 7.75 -1.35
CA ILE A 52 -1.30 6.74 -0.42
C ILE A 52 0.03 7.19 0.20
N MET A 53 0.91 7.82 -0.57
CA MET A 53 2.18 8.34 -0.05
C MET A 53 1.98 9.43 0.99
N VAL A 54 1.05 10.36 0.73
CA VAL A 54 0.68 11.40 1.71
C VAL A 54 0.17 10.76 2.99
N ASP A 55 -0.73 9.79 2.89
CA ASP A 55 -1.31 9.16 4.08
C ASP A 55 -0.29 8.30 4.86
N ALA A 56 0.49 7.47 4.16
CA ALA A 56 1.45 6.57 4.80
C ALA A 56 2.69 7.30 5.36
N ILE A 57 3.18 8.34 4.69
CA ILE A 57 4.45 8.98 5.08
C ILE A 57 4.21 10.30 5.79
N GLU A 58 3.39 11.19 5.24
CA GLU A 58 3.19 12.52 5.84
C GLU A 58 2.27 12.43 7.07
N ASN A 59 1.18 11.68 6.99
CA ASN A 59 0.27 11.47 8.13
C ASN A 59 0.74 10.38 9.10
N HIS A 60 1.86 9.71 8.78
CA HIS A 60 2.47 8.61 9.51
C HIS A 60 1.62 7.34 9.57
N LEU A 61 2.14 6.30 8.92
CA LEU A 61 1.55 4.96 8.93
C LEU A 61 1.55 4.36 10.35
N VAL A 62 0.36 4.06 10.87
CA VAL A 62 0.15 3.47 12.19
C VAL A 62 -0.35 2.03 12.11
N GLU A 63 0.05 1.20 13.07
CA GLU A 63 -0.48 -0.17 13.17
C GLU A 63 -1.98 -0.12 13.45
N VAL A 64 -2.72 -1.04 12.84
CA VAL A 64 -4.15 -1.21 13.13
C VAL A 64 -4.30 -1.70 14.57
N GLU A 65 -5.17 -1.04 15.33
CA GLU A 65 -5.37 -1.33 16.75
C GLU A 65 -5.74 -2.82 16.97
N GLY A 66 -4.96 -3.50 17.82
CA GLY A 66 -5.16 -4.92 18.13
C GLY A 66 -4.65 -5.90 17.06
N LEU A 67 -4.05 -5.41 15.97
CA LEU A 67 -3.49 -6.25 14.91
C LEU A 67 -2.02 -5.90 14.63
N HIS A 68 -1.12 -6.61 15.30
CA HIS A 68 0.33 -6.43 15.13
C HIS A 68 0.80 -6.82 13.74
N GLY A 69 1.71 -6.04 13.18
CA GLY A 69 2.27 -6.30 11.86
C GLY A 69 1.32 -5.99 10.70
N ALA A 70 0.23 -5.25 10.95
CA ALA A 70 -0.66 -4.76 9.92
C ALA A 70 -0.85 -3.24 10.05
N TRP A 71 -0.75 -2.57 8.92
CA TRP A 71 -0.98 -1.14 8.79
C TRP A 71 -1.96 -0.88 7.67
N CYS A 72 -2.52 0.34 7.63
CA CYS A 72 -3.43 0.76 6.58
C CYS A 72 -3.11 2.18 6.14
N ALA A 73 -3.07 2.38 4.83
CA ALA A 73 -3.06 3.70 4.20
C ALA A 73 -4.26 3.82 3.26
N ALA A 74 -4.79 5.02 3.09
CA ALA A 74 -5.96 5.26 2.27
C ALA A 74 -5.84 6.53 1.41
N ALA A 75 -6.46 6.49 0.24
CA ALA A 75 -6.60 7.65 -0.64
C ALA A 75 -8.01 7.72 -1.23
N SER A 76 -8.53 8.93 -1.42
CA SER A 76 -9.78 9.15 -2.15
C SER A 76 -9.47 9.70 -3.53
N VAL A 77 -9.78 8.94 -4.58
CA VAL A 77 -9.50 9.30 -5.98
C VAL A 77 -10.79 9.23 -6.80
N ASN A 78 -11.19 10.34 -7.41
CA ASN A 78 -12.41 10.44 -8.22
C ASN A 78 -13.67 9.90 -7.53
N GLY A 79 -13.80 10.12 -6.22
CA GLY A 79 -14.93 9.65 -5.40
C GLY A 79 -14.88 8.17 -5.03
N ASN A 80 -13.80 7.45 -5.36
CA ASN A 80 -13.57 6.07 -4.96
C ASN A 80 -12.50 6.01 -3.86
N LEU A 81 -12.69 5.10 -2.91
CA LEU A 81 -11.72 4.82 -1.87
C LEU A 81 -10.72 3.78 -2.39
N ALA A 82 -9.43 4.13 -2.33
CA ALA A 82 -8.31 3.21 -2.41
C ALA A 82 -7.88 2.87 -0.98
N LEU A 83 -7.91 1.59 -0.64
CA LEU A 83 -7.52 1.11 0.69
C LEU A 83 -6.35 0.13 0.55
N LEU A 84 -5.19 0.52 1.09
CA LEU A 84 -3.98 -0.28 1.04
C LEU A 84 -3.73 -0.89 2.42
N ASN A 85 -3.89 -2.20 2.54
CA ASN A 85 -3.44 -2.95 3.69
C ASN A 85 -1.97 -3.33 3.49
N VAL A 86 -1.13 -3.02 4.46
CA VAL A 86 0.29 -3.38 4.47
C VAL A 86 0.49 -4.39 5.56
N ILE A 87 0.94 -5.59 5.23
CA ILE A 87 0.98 -6.71 6.17
C ILE A 87 2.38 -7.31 6.16
N ILE A 88 3.04 -7.34 7.33
CA ILE A 88 4.28 -8.12 7.46
C ILE A 88 3.94 -9.61 7.36
N THR A 89 4.65 -10.31 6.49
CA THR A 89 4.41 -11.73 6.21
C THR A 89 5.69 -12.52 6.37
N GLN A 90 5.57 -13.74 6.88
CA GLN A 90 6.69 -14.65 7.04
C GLN A 90 6.64 -15.71 5.94
N ARG A 91 7.81 -16.08 5.41
CA ARG A 91 7.94 -17.31 4.63
C ARG A 91 7.87 -18.49 5.60
N VAL A 92 7.04 -19.48 5.27
CA VAL A 92 7.02 -20.76 5.98
C VAL A 92 7.77 -21.75 5.09
N ASP A 93 8.91 -22.24 5.58
CA ASP A 93 9.73 -23.26 4.91
C ASP A 93 9.11 -24.66 5.03
#